data_AF-A0A7C7UN77-F1
#
_entry.id   AF-A0A7C7UN77-F1
#
_cell.length_a   1.000
_cell.length_b   1.000
_cell.length_c   1.000
_cell.angle_alpha   90.00
_cell.angle_beta   90.00
_cell.angle_gamma   90.00
#
_symmetry.space_group_name_H-M   'P 1'
#
loop_
_entity.id
_entity.type
_entity.pdbx_description
1 polymer ?
#
loop_
_entity_poly.entity_id
_entity_poly.type
_entity_poly.pdbx_seq_one_letter_code
_entity_poly.pdbx_strand_id
1 'polypeptide(L)'
;MERLIEKWALSDPELPALIFAGEKITYSQLNREVNRVANGLTALGIKKGDRVAIMLPNIPEFVYSFFAILRIGAVAVPFNTLYKGGEILHILEDSGSKALISLTNFAPMINELIPELPELEHVILTGERNLIFAHPESTVFIQLILQKNQMEDLDHAYGRIGNLMLDIVRSLGVDDPWYKHRGSIRVRGDKIAAFVISEIEDMYLINVIVFLTPLDINDFLRVVWVPHEIRDKMLEPLTSVQEEAGERPSWDRIKECVTRRVEKEFGVEITDGNLVRDELFGYEKLRSLAYKDR
;
A
#
# COMPACT_ATOMS: atom_id res chain seq x y z
N MET A 1 -14.13 -10.01 -27.78
CA MET A 1 -13.14 -10.60 -26.85
C MET A 1 -13.84 -11.14 -25.61
N GLU A 2 -14.69 -10.36 -24.96
CA GLU A 2 -15.53 -10.80 -23.83
C GLU A 2 -16.37 -12.07 -24.13
N ARG A 3 -17.05 -12.15 -25.29
CA ARG A 3 -17.76 -13.38 -25.74
C ARG A 3 -16.92 -14.67 -25.76
N LEU A 4 -15.59 -14.57 -25.79
CA LEU A 4 -14.72 -15.76 -25.71
C LEU A 4 -14.70 -16.33 -24.29
N ILE A 5 -14.76 -15.48 -23.26
CA ILE A 5 -14.76 -15.91 -21.86
C ILE A 5 -16.04 -16.71 -21.58
N GLU A 6 -17.20 -16.21 -22.01
CA GLU A 6 -18.47 -16.92 -21.85
C GLU A 6 -18.48 -18.25 -22.62
N LYS A 7 -17.98 -18.23 -23.85
CA LYS A 7 -17.89 -19.45 -24.68
C LYS A 7 -17.07 -20.52 -23.98
N TRP A 8 -15.86 -20.20 -23.52
CA TRP A 8 -14.99 -21.15 -22.84
C TRP A 8 -15.53 -21.57 -21.48
N ALA A 9 -16.14 -20.66 -20.73
CA ALA A 9 -16.80 -20.99 -19.46
C ALA A 9 -17.96 -22.00 -19.62
N LEU A 10 -18.60 -22.04 -20.80
CA LEU A 10 -19.65 -23.01 -21.12
C LEU A 10 -19.09 -24.30 -21.73
N SER A 11 -18.10 -24.21 -22.61
CA SER A 11 -17.58 -25.37 -23.35
C SER A 11 -16.53 -26.17 -22.60
N ASP A 12 -15.70 -25.51 -21.80
CA ASP A 12 -14.63 -26.13 -21.01
C ASP A 12 -14.38 -25.33 -19.70
N PRO A 13 -15.28 -25.45 -18.71
CA PRO A 13 -15.30 -24.59 -17.52
C PRO A 13 -14.06 -24.70 -16.64
N GLU A 14 -13.40 -25.86 -16.63
CA GLU A 14 -12.24 -26.16 -15.78
C GLU A 14 -10.90 -25.83 -16.45
N LEU A 15 -10.94 -25.43 -17.73
CA LEU A 15 -9.76 -24.97 -18.43
C LEU A 15 -9.16 -23.75 -17.70
N PRO A 16 -7.84 -23.74 -17.40
CA PRO A 16 -7.20 -22.58 -16.79
C PRO A 16 -7.26 -21.36 -17.72
N ALA A 17 -7.81 -20.25 -17.21
CA ALA A 17 -7.87 -18.97 -17.90
C ALA A 17 -6.74 -18.04 -17.46
N LEU A 18 -6.43 -18.02 -16.15
CA LEU A 18 -5.32 -17.24 -15.57
C LEU A 18 -4.51 -18.12 -14.62
N ILE A 19 -3.23 -17.81 -14.50
CA ILE A 19 -2.36 -18.33 -13.45
C ILE A 19 -1.78 -17.14 -12.70
N PHE A 20 -2.02 -17.07 -11.40
CA PHE A 20 -1.54 -15.98 -10.56
C PHE A 20 -1.09 -16.49 -9.21
N ALA A 21 0.13 -16.12 -8.81
CA ALA A 21 0.75 -16.56 -7.55
C ALA A 21 0.70 -18.09 -7.32
N GLY A 22 0.79 -18.89 -8.39
CA GLY A 22 0.74 -20.36 -8.33
C GLY A 22 -0.66 -20.95 -8.36
N GLU A 23 -1.70 -20.13 -8.21
CA GLU A 23 -3.10 -20.56 -8.27
C GLU A 23 -3.63 -20.47 -9.70
N LYS A 24 -4.44 -21.47 -10.07
CA LYS A 24 -5.13 -21.51 -11.36
C LYS A 24 -6.53 -20.94 -11.18
N ILE A 25 -6.88 -19.96 -12.00
CA ILE A 25 -8.23 -19.44 -12.12
C ILE A 25 -8.80 -19.99 -13.43
N THR A 26 -9.87 -20.78 -13.34
CA THR A 26 -10.51 -21.41 -14.50
C THR A 26 -11.38 -20.43 -15.28
N TYR A 27 -11.79 -20.78 -16.50
CA TYR A 27 -12.71 -19.95 -17.28
C TYR A 27 -14.06 -19.77 -16.59
N SER A 28 -14.57 -20.78 -15.85
CA SER A 28 -15.81 -20.65 -15.08
C SER A 28 -15.68 -19.64 -13.94
N GLN A 29 -14.55 -19.66 -13.22
CA GLN A 29 -14.25 -18.72 -12.14
C GLN A 29 -14.04 -17.31 -12.70
N LEU A 30 -13.23 -17.16 -13.75
CA LEU A 30 -13.04 -15.87 -14.42
C LEU A 30 -14.37 -15.28 -14.86
N ASN A 31 -15.23 -16.05 -15.53
CA ASN A 31 -16.52 -15.57 -16.00
C ASN A 31 -17.43 -15.12 -14.85
N ARG A 32 -17.42 -15.83 -13.72
CA ARG A 32 -18.17 -15.46 -12.52
C ARG A 32 -17.67 -14.13 -11.94
N GLU A 33 -16.36 -13.94 -11.82
CA GLU A 33 -15.78 -12.70 -11.28
C GLU A 33 -16.04 -11.51 -12.21
N VAL A 34 -15.87 -11.70 -13.52
CA VAL A 34 -16.22 -10.68 -14.54
C VAL A 34 -17.70 -10.30 -14.45
N ASN A 35 -18.60 -11.27 -14.31
CA ASN A 35 -20.04 -11.00 -14.12
C ASN A 35 -20.32 -10.23 -12.82
N ARG A 36 -19.65 -10.58 -11.73
CA ARG A 36 -19.80 -9.89 -10.45
C ARG A 36 -19.42 -8.42 -10.57
N VAL A 37 -18.26 -8.12 -11.17
CA VAL A 37 -17.80 -6.74 -11.37
C VAL A 37 -18.72 -5.99 -12.35
N ALA A 38 -19.16 -6.63 -13.43
CA ALA A 38 -20.06 -6.03 -14.42
C ALA A 38 -21.40 -5.62 -13.79
N ASN A 39 -21.98 -6.49 -12.96
CA ASN A 39 -23.21 -6.20 -12.23
C ASN A 39 -23.01 -5.07 -11.21
N GLY A 40 -21.87 -5.05 -10.52
CA GLY A 40 -21.50 -3.97 -9.59
C GLY A 40 -21.40 -2.61 -10.29
N LEU A 41 -20.68 -2.53 -11.42
CA LEU A 41 -20.58 -1.31 -12.22
C LEU A 41 -21.95 -0.85 -12.74
N THR A 42 -22.79 -1.79 -13.19
CA THR A 42 -24.16 -1.48 -13.62
C THR A 42 -25.02 -0.94 -12.48
N ALA A 43 -24.89 -1.49 -11.27
CA ALA A 43 -25.60 -1.04 -10.08
C ALA A 43 -25.15 0.35 -9.61
N LEU A 44 -23.90 0.72 -9.86
CA LEU A 44 -23.39 2.09 -9.68
C LEU A 44 -23.89 3.05 -10.77
N GLY A 45 -24.60 2.57 -11.79
CA GLY A 45 -25.15 3.41 -12.86
C GLY A 45 -24.17 3.70 -13.99
N ILE A 46 -23.09 2.92 -14.11
CA ILE A 46 -22.22 2.93 -15.29
C ILE A 46 -22.98 2.33 -16.48
N LYS A 47 -22.98 3.05 -17.60
CA LYS A 47 -23.73 2.71 -18.81
C LYS A 47 -22.79 2.45 -19.98
N LYS A 48 -23.37 1.90 -21.05
CA LYS A 48 -22.67 1.72 -22.32
C LYS A 48 -22.11 3.07 -22.81
N GLY A 49 -20.83 3.08 -23.14
CA GLY A 49 -20.10 4.28 -23.58
C GLY A 49 -19.44 5.09 -22.45
N ASP A 50 -19.84 4.89 -21.18
CA ASP A 50 -19.15 5.54 -20.06
C ASP A 50 -17.71 5.02 -19.97
N ARG A 51 -16.78 5.88 -19.54
CA ARG A 51 -15.37 5.53 -19.38
C ARG A 51 -15.09 5.13 -17.93
N VAL A 52 -14.40 4.00 -17.75
CA VAL A 52 -13.97 3.50 -16.45
C VAL A 52 -12.47 3.32 -16.48
N ALA A 53 -11.77 4.10 -15.65
CA ALA A 53 -10.33 4.05 -15.53
C ALA A 53 -9.89 2.86 -14.67
N ILE A 54 -8.75 2.25 -15.02
CA ILE A 54 -8.19 1.11 -14.30
C ILE A 54 -6.73 1.42 -13.97
N MET A 55 -6.44 1.56 -12.68
CA MET A 55 -5.11 1.77 -12.13
C MET A 55 -4.76 0.61 -11.21
N LEU A 56 -4.51 -0.56 -11.80
CA LEU A 56 -4.16 -1.79 -11.09
C LEU A 56 -2.88 -2.41 -11.69
N PRO A 57 -2.05 -3.08 -10.88
CA PRO A 57 -0.91 -3.84 -11.38
C PRO A 57 -1.37 -5.13 -12.10
N ASN A 58 -0.42 -5.98 -12.50
CA ASN A 58 -0.69 -7.27 -13.14
C ASN A 58 -1.24 -8.30 -12.14
N ILE A 59 -2.51 -8.13 -11.75
CA ILE A 59 -3.26 -8.96 -10.80
C ILE A 59 -4.59 -9.42 -11.42
N PRO A 60 -5.23 -10.49 -10.91
CA PRO A 60 -6.48 -11.00 -11.47
C PRO A 60 -7.59 -9.95 -11.54
N GLU A 61 -7.66 -9.05 -10.56
CA GLU A 61 -8.65 -7.97 -10.48
C GLU A 61 -8.55 -7.00 -11.66
N PHE A 62 -7.36 -6.78 -12.24
CA PHE A 62 -7.23 -6.02 -13.49
C PHE A 62 -8.00 -6.72 -14.61
N VAL A 63 -7.81 -8.03 -14.76
CA VAL A 63 -8.45 -8.85 -15.80
C VAL A 63 -9.97 -8.88 -15.60
N TYR A 64 -10.41 -9.06 -14.35
CA TYR A 64 -11.84 -9.06 -14.01
C TYR A 64 -12.49 -7.72 -14.37
N SER A 65 -11.85 -6.62 -13.97
CA SER A 65 -12.31 -5.25 -14.21
C SER A 65 -12.36 -4.93 -15.70
N PHE A 66 -11.28 -5.20 -16.43
CA PHE A 66 -11.18 -4.91 -17.85
C PHE A 66 -12.29 -5.59 -18.65
N PHE A 67 -12.49 -6.90 -18.45
CA PHE A 67 -13.54 -7.63 -19.16
C PHE A 67 -14.94 -7.27 -18.68
N ALA A 68 -15.13 -6.91 -17.42
CA ALA A 68 -16.42 -6.48 -16.89
C ALA A 68 -16.88 -5.16 -17.51
N ILE A 69 -15.96 -4.20 -17.65
CA ILE A 69 -16.21 -2.91 -18.31
C ILE A 69 -16.61 -3.14 -19.77
N LEU A 70 -15.86 -3.98 -20.49
CA LEU A 70 -16.20 -4.32 -21.88
C LEU A 70 -17.55 -5.06 -21.99
N ARG A 71 -17.89 -5.92 -21.01
CA ARG A 71 -19.15 -6.68 -20.98
C ARG A 71 -20.37 -5.79 -20.93
N ILE A 72 -20.33 -4.72 -20.14
CA ILE A 72 -21.42 -3.75 -20.05
C ILE A 72 -21.41 -2.71 -21.19
N GLY A 73 -20.45 -2.83 -22.12
CA GLY A 73 -20.27 -1.91 -23.24
C GLY A 73 -19.71 -0.54 -22.84
N ALA A 74 -19.13 -0.43 -21.65
CA ALA A 74 -18.36 0.73 -21.22
C ALA A 74 -16.94 0.67 -21.82
N VAL A 75 -16.19 1.75 -21.68
CA VAL A 75 -14.84 1.90 -22.23
C VAL A 75 -13.82 1.79 -21.09
N ALA A 76 -12.92 0.81 -21.19
CA ALA A 76 -11.83 0.66 -20.22
C ALA A 76 -10.68 1.61 -20.55
N VAL A 77 -10.20 2.36 -19.56
CA VAL A 77 -9.07 3.29 -19.67
C VAL A 77 -7.96 2.83 -18.72
N PRO A 78 -7.14 1.82 -19.10
CA PRO A 78 -6.05 1.35 -18.26
C PRO A 78 -4.86 2.33 -18.31
N PHE A 79 -4.25 2.60 -17.15
CA PHE A 79 -3.02 3.37 -17.06
C PHE A 79 -2.09 2.85 -15.97
N ASN A 80 -0.83 3.32 -15.99
CA ASN A 80 0.23 2.78 -15.15
C ASN A 80 0.06 3.20 -13.68
N THR A 81 0.21 2.25 -12.75
CA THR A 81 0.21 2.50 -11.30
C THR A 81 1.42 3.30 -10.81
N LEU A 82 2.44 3.50 -11.65
CA LEU A 82 3.64 4.29 -11.34
C LEU A 82 3.44 5.79 -11.61
N TYR A 83 2.36 6.19 -12.27
CA TYR A 83 2.06 7.60 -12.52
C TYR A 83 1.71 8.33 -11.24
N LYS A 84 2.00 9.63 -11.19
CA LYS A 84 1.80 10.50 -10.01
C LYS A 84 0.77 11.59 -10.29
N GLY A 85 0.34 12.28 -9.22
CA GLY A 85 -0.73 13.30 -9.19
C GLY A 85 -1.08 13.96 -10.52
N GLY A 86 -0.17 14.77 -11.09
CA GLY A 86 -0.44 15.51 -12.33
C GLY A 86 -0.69 14.64 -13.57
N GLU A 87 -0.01 13.50 -13.70
CA GLU A 87 -0.22 12.56 -14.80
C GLU A 87 -1.55 11.81 -14.65
N ILE A 88 -1.89 11.43 -13.41
CA ILE A 88 -3.17 10.78 -13.09
C ILE A 88 -4.32 11.75 -13.36
N LEU A 89 -4.21 12.99 -12.88
CA LEU A 89 -5.18 14.05 -13.10
C LEU A 89 -5.42 14.25 -14.59
N HIS A 90 -4.35 14.45 -15.37
CA HIS A 90 -4.45 14.66 -16.81
C HIS A 90 -5.18 13.51 -17.53
N ILE A 91 -4.86 12.25 -17.20
CA ILE A 91 -5.52 11.08 -17.81
C ILE A 91 -7.01 11.02 -17.43
N LEU A 92 -7.33 11.27 -16.16
CA LEU A 92 -8.71 11.19 -15.69
C LEU A 92 -9.57 12.33 -16.26
N GLU A 93 -9.00 13.53 -16.38
CA GLU A 93 -9.63 14.69 -17.04
C GLU A 93 -9.83 14.45 -18.54
N ASP A 94 -8.77 14.10 -19.27
CA ASP A 94 -8.82 13.91 -20.73
C ASP A 94 -9.77 12.75 -21.11
N SER A 95 -9.74 11.66 -20.34
CA SER A 95 -10.65 10.54 -20.56
C SER A 95 -12.08 10.82 -20.09
N GLY A 96 -12.31 11.82 -19.23
CA GLY A 96 -13.58 12.03 -18.55
C GLY A 96 -14.05 10.79 -17.79
N SER A 97 -13.15 10.05 -17.15
CA SER A 97 -13.54 8.77 -16.54
C SER A 97 -14.59 8.95 -15.44
N LYS A 98 -15.72 8.25 -15.57
CA LYS A 98 -16.84 8.31 -14.62
C LYS A 98 -16.59 7.49 -13.36
N ALA A 99 -15.77 6.45 -13.49
CA ALA A 99 -15.31 5.65 -12.37
C ALA A 99 -13.82 5.34 -12.49
N LEU A 100 -13.16 5.16 -11.35
CA LEU A 100 -11.77 4.70 -11.24
C LEU A 100 -11.73 3.43 -10.39
N ILE A 101 -11.11 2.37 -10.91
CA ILE A 101 -10.79 1.15 -10.16
C ILE A 101 -9.30 1.19 -9.79
N SER A 102 -8.97 1.18 -8.50
CA SER A 102 -7.58 1.25 -8.03
C SER A 102 -7.34 0.43 -6.75
N LEU A 103 -6.08 0.30 -6.35
CA LEU A 103 -5.73 -0.33 -5.07
C LEU A 103 -6.03 0.62 -3.90
N THR A 104 -6.45 0.06 -2.76
CA THR A 104 -6.82 0.82 -1.56
C THR A 104 -5.72 1.77 -1.07
N ASN A 105 -4.43 1.41 -1.24
CA ASN A 105 -3.31 2.25 -0.83
C ASN A 105 -3.17 3.56 -1.63
N PHE A 106 -3.83 3.70 -2.79
CA PHE A 106 -3.84 4.93 -3.58
C PHE A 106 -4.99 5.89 -3.21
N ALA A 107 -5.90 5.48 -2.32
CA ALA A 107 -7.07 6.30 -1.94
C ALA A 107 -6.73 7.71 -1.42
N PRO A 108 -5.66 7.95 -0.62
CA PRO A 108 -5.29 9.31 -0.20
C PRO A 108 -5.00 10.25 -1.38
N MET A 109 -4.11 9.82 -2.26
CA MET A 109 -3.75 10.58 -3.46
C MET A 109 -4.97 10.81 -4.37
N ILE A 110 -5.81 9.79 -4.57
CA ILE A 110 -7.02 9.94 -5.39
C ILE A 110 -7.97 10.98 -4.77
N ASN A 111 -8.17 10.96 -3.45
CA ASN A 111 -9.06 11.92 -2.77
C ASN A 111 -8.61 13.37 -2.93
N GLU A 112 -7.31 13.64 -3.04
CA GLU A 112 -6.77 14.97 -3.28
C GLU A 112 -7.10 15.47 -4.70
N LEU A 113 -7.22 14.56 -5.67
CA LEU A 113 -7.55 14.89 -7.06
C LEU A 113 -9.06 15.01 -7.32
N ILE A 114 -9.92 14.40 -6.48
CA ILE A 114 -11.39 14.42 -6.66
C ILE A 114 -11.96 15.84 -6.88
N PRO A 115 -11.54 16.89 -6.14
CA PRO A 115 -12.05 18.25 -6.36
C PRO A 115 -11.82 18.79 -7.78
N GLU A 116 -10.78 18.28 -8.46
CA GLU A 116 -10.41 18.67 -9.83
C GLU A 116 -11.03 17.74 -10.89
N LEU A 117 -11.73 16.68 -10.46
CA LEU A 117 -12.29 15.64 -11.33
C LEU A 117 -13.83 15.59 -11.25
N PRO A 118 -14.55 16.59 -11.79
CA PRO A 118 -16.00 16.68 -11.66
C PRO A 118 -16.77 15.52 -12.32
N GLU A 119 -16.16 14.87 -13.32
CA GLU A 119 -16.76 13.72 -14.01
C GLU A 119 -16.57 12.40 -13.24
N LEU A 120 -15.65 12.35 -12.26
CA LEU A 120 -15.34 11.13 -11.51
C LEU A 120 -16.36 10.92 -10.38
N GLU A 121 -17.41 10.15 -10.65
CA GLU A 121 -18.50 9.88 -9.71
C GLU A 121 -18.19 8.74 -8.73
N HIS A 122 -17.35 7.79 -9.13
CA HIS A 122 -17.07 6.59 -8.33
C HIS A 122 -15.58 6.24 -8.24
N VAL A 123 -15.11 5.99 -7.03
CA VAL A 123 -13.79 5.37 -6.78
C VAL A 123 -14.04 3.99 -6.19
N ILE A 124 -13.63 2.97 -6.93
CA ILE A 124 -13.81 1.56 -6.57
C ILE A 124 -12.44 1.03 -6.15
N LEU A 125 -12.29 0.77 -4.87
CA LEU A 125 -11.03 0.27 -4.32
C LEU A 125 -11.06 -1.26 -4.26
N THR A 126 -9.97 -1.89 -4.67
CA THR A 126 -9.78 -3.34 -4.60
C THR A 126 -8.43 -3.68 -3.99
N GLY A 127 -8.34 -4.86 -3.37
CA GLY A 127 -7.12 -5.36 -2.78
C GLY A 127 -6.55 -4.48 -1.67
N GLU A 128 -5.71 -5.10 -0.86
CA GLU A 128 -4.82 -4.39 0.04
C GLU A 128 -3.46 -5.03 -0.13
N ARG A 129 -2.57 -4.40 -0.91
CA ARG A 129 -1.16 -4.79 -0.94
C ARG A 129 -0.25 -3.57 -0.98
N ASN A 130 -0.32 -2.82 0.12
CA ASN A 130 0.80 -2.65 1.03
C ASN A 130 0.19 -2.32 2.39
N LEU A 131 -0.05 -3.36 3.18
CA LEU A 131 -0.60 -3.21 4.51
C LEU A 131 0.54 -2.96 5.48
N ILE A 132 0.97 -1.72 5.50
CA ILE A 132 1.53 -1.19 6.72
C ILE A 132 0.35 -0.57 7.47
N PHE A 133 -0.42 -1.41 8.16
CA PHE A 133 -1.31 -0.92 9.21
C PHE A 133 -0.42 -0.42 10.35
N ALA A 134 -0.08 0.86 10.27
CA ALA A 134 0.53 1.60 11.35
C ALA A 134 -0.60 2.00 12.32
N HIS A 135 -0.88 1.18 13.32
CA HIS A 135 -1.71 1.68 14.42
C HIS A 135 -0.89 2.78 15.12
N PRO A 136 -1.39 4.03 15.26
CA PRO A 136 -0.59 5.19 15.69
C PRO A 136 0.11 5.00 17.02
N GLU A 137 -0.47 4.18 17.90
CA GLU A 137 0.10 3.87 19.21
C GLU A 137 0.97 2.62 19.22
N SER A 138 0.93 1.82 18.16
CA SER A 138 1.66 0.55 18.09
C SER A 138 2.86 0.63 17.16
N THR A 139 3.04 1.76 16.47
CA THR A 139 4.06 1.90 15.44
C THR A 139 4.64 3.31 15.44
N VAL A 140 5.92 3.40 15.04
CA VAL A 140 6.55 4.69 14.72
C VAL A 140 6.69 4.77 13.22
N PHE A 141 6.20 5.86 12.64
CA PHE A 141 6.48 6.22 11.26
C PHE A 141 7.57 7.28 11.22
N ILE A 142 8.61 7.05 10.42
CA ILE A 142 9.70 8.01 10.22
C ILE A 142 9.78 8.25 8.71
N GLN A 143 9.66 9.51 8.31
CA GLN A 143 9.88 9.92 6.93
C GLN A 143 11.16 10.74 6.86
N LEU A 144 12.04 10.38 5.93
CA LEU A 144 13.25 11.14 5.62
C LEU A 144 13.19 11.56 4.15
N ILE A 145 13.50 12.83 3.89
CA ILE A 145 13.66 13.37 2.54
C ILE A 145 15.12 13.77 2.42
N LEU A 146 15.86 13.05 1.60
CA LEU A 146 17.30 13.26 1.43
C LEU A 146 17.61 13.61 -0.01
N GLN A 147 18.51 14.55 -0.24
CA GLN A 147 19.01 14.82 -1.58
C GLN A 147 19.89 13.64 -2.04
N LYS A 148 19.85 13.32 -3.33
CA LYS A 148 20.67 12.25 -3.92
C LYS A 148 22.16 12.45 -3.71
N ASN A 149 22.64 13.70 -3.66
CA ASN A 149 24.06 13.98 -3.39
C ASN A 149 24.55 13.46 -2.02
N GLN A 150 23.63 13.11 -1.11
CA GLN A 150 23.97 12.49 0.18
C GLN A 150 24.09 10.96 0.07
N MET A 151 23.82 10.35 -1.09
CA MET A 151 23.80 8.91 -1.33
C MET A 151 24.44 8.57 -2.69
N GLU A 152 25.51 7.80 -2.70
CA GLU A 152 26.20 7.39 -3.94
C GLU A 152 25.28 6.68 -4.95
N ASP A 153 24.56 5.65 -4.49
CA ASP A 153 23.60 4.89 -5.29
C ASP A 153 22.48 4.29 -4.42
N LEU A 154 21.53 3.61 -5.05
CA LEU A 154 20.38 3.01 -4.38
C LEU A 154 20.76 1.88 -3.42
N ASP A 155 21.75 1.05 -3.76
CA ASP A 155 22.18 -0.07 -2.91
C ASP A 155 22.91 0.45 -1.65
N HIS A 156 23.72 1.49 -1.82
CA HIS A 156 24.33 2.24 -0.72
C HIS A 156 23.26 2.90 0.15
N ALA A 157 22.21 3.49 -0.43
CA ALA A 157 21.09 4.06 0.33
C ALA A 157 20.37 2.98 1.17
N TYR A 158 20.10 1.80 0.58
CA TYR A 158 19.52 0.68 1.32
C TYR A 158 20.43 0.17 2.44
N GLY A 159 21.75 0.09 2.21
CA GLY A 159 22.71 -0.30 3.23
C GLY A 159 22.77 0.70 4.38
N ARG A 160 22.85 1.98 4.06
CA ARG A 160 22.94 3.08 5.02
C ARG A 160 21.69 3.18 5.90
N ILE A 161 20.51 3.16 5.30
CA ILE A 161 19.25 3.15 6.05
C ILE A 161 19.09 1.86 6.84
N GLY A 162 19.52 0.72 6.30
CA GLY A 162 19.54 -0.55 7.04
C GLY A 162 20.35 -0.46 8.33
N ASN A 163 21.56 0.09 8.26
CA ASN A 163 22.43 0.27 9.43
C ASN A 163 21.85 1.27 10.44
N LEU A 164 21.33 2.41 9.97
CA LEU A 164 20.63 3.37 10.83
C LEU A 164 19.49 2.70 11.59
N MET A 165 18.70 1.88 10.91
CA MET A 165 17.58 1.18 11.53
C MET A 165 18.02 0.11 12.53
N LEU A 166 19.12 -0.60 12.27
CA LEU A 166 19.72 -1.51 13.26
C LEU A 166 20.09 -0.76 14.54
N ASP A 167 20.73 0.40 14.40
CA ASP A 167 21.16 1.21 15.55
C ASP A 167 19.98 1.78 16.33
N ILE A 168 18.93 2.22 15.63
CA ILE A 168 17.66 2.66 16.25
C ILE A 168 17.04 1.50 17.03
N VAL A 169 16.83 0.34 16.41
CA VAL A 169 16.16 -0.80 17.04
C VAL A 169 16.95 -1.31 18.25
N ARG A 170 18.29 -1.42 18.16
CA ARG A 170 19.17 -1.76 19.30
C ARG A 170 19.03 -0.77 20.45
N SER A 171 18.96 0.53 20.13
CA SER A 171 18.82 1.56 21.17
C SER A 171 17.47 1.52 21.90
N LEU A 172 16.46 0.91 21.29
CA LEU A 172 15.18 0.67 21.92
C LEU A 172 15.18 -0.58 22.81
N GLY A 173 16.31 -1.28 22.94
CA GLY A 173 16.48 -2.44 23.83
C GLY A 173 16.27 -3.78 23.15
N VAL A 174 16.27 -3.81 21.82
CA VAL A 174 16.10 -5.04 21.04
C VAL A 174 17.44 -5.71 20.81
N ASP A 175 17.55 -6.97 21.23
CA ASP A 175 18.77 -7.77 21.10
C ASP A 175 18.87 -8.46 19.73
N ASP A 176 20.10 -8.53 19.22
CA ASP A 176 20.48 -9.21 17.98
C ASP A 176 19.58 -8.92 16.73
N PRO A 177 19.22 -7.66 16.44
CA PRO A 177 18.53 -7.37 15.19
C PRO A 177 19.51 -7.48 14.03
N TRP A 178 18.99 -7.94 12.89
CA TRP A 178 19.75 -8.04 11.64
C TRP A 178 18.97 -7.45 10.46
N TYR A 179 19.72 -6.96 9.49
CA TYR A 179 19.18 -6.31 8.30
C TYR A 179 19.05 -7.33 7.16
N LYS A 180 17.82 -7.55 6.70
CA LYS A 180 17.54 -8.33 5.49
C LYS A 180 17.55 -7.37 4.31
N HIS A 181 18.50 -7.58 3.39
CA HIS A 181 18.69 -6.77 2.18
C HIS A 181 17.36 -6.39 1.53
N ARG A 182 17.21 -5.09 1.21
CA ARG A 182 15.99 -4.42 0.71
C ARG A 182 14.88 -4.23 1.75
N GLY A 183 15.20 -3.48 2.80
CA GLY A 183 14.15 -2.73 3.51
C GLY A 183 13.47 -3.41 4.69
N SER A 184 14.06 -4.44 5.32
CA SER A 184 13.49 -4.96 6.59
C SER A 184 14.52 -5.29 7.65
N ILE A 185 14.18 -4.97 8.90
CA ILE A 185 14.93 -5.34 10.11
C ILE A 185 14.19 -6.47 10.80
N ARG A 186 14.95 -7.46 11.27
CA ARG A 186 14.41 -8.67 11.85
C ARG A 186 15.10 -9.06 13.14
N VAL A 187 14.36 -9.78 13.96
CA VAL A 187 14.80 -10.40 15.21
C VAL A 187 14.25 -11.82 15.21
N ARG A 188 15.11 -12.83 15.42
CA ARG A 188 14.72 -14.25 15.40
C ARG A 188 14.00 -14.73 14.12
N GLY A 189 14.06 -13.95 13.04
CA GLY A 189 13.37 -14.22 11.76
C GLY A 189 12.11 -13.37 11.54
N ASP A 190 11.55 -12.82 12.60
CA ASP A 190 10.36 -11.98 12.60
C ASP A 190 10.73 -10.53 12.28
N LYS A 191 9.87 -9.84 11.54
CA LYS A 191 10.07 -8.44 11.14
C LYS A 191 9.69 -7.51 12.28
N ILE A 192 10.61 -6.62 12.65
CA ILE A 192 10.39 -5.58 13.67
C ILE A 192 10.33 -4.17 13.08
N ALA A 193 10.95 -3.97 11.92
CA ALA A 193 10.87 -2.71 11.18
C ALA A 193 10.96 -2.98 9.67
N ALA A 194 10.41 -2.05 8.89
CA ALA A 194 10.58 -2.04 7.44
C ALA A 194 10.76 -0.62 6.95
N PHE A 195 11.42 -0.48 5.80
CA PHE A 195 11.56 0.78 5.13
C PHE A 195 11.52 0.61 3.62
N VAL A 196 10.99 1.63 2.96
CA VAL A 196 10.92 1.72 1.51
C VAL A 196 11.61 3.01 1.09
N ILE A 197 12.50 2.91 0.11
CA ILE A 197 13.17 4.05 -0.51
C ILE A 197 12.52 4.26 -1.87
N SER A 198 11.95 5.45 -2.09
CA SER A 198 11.40 5.89 -3.36
C SER A 198 12.25 7.02 -3.91
N GLU A 199 12.55 6.96 -5.20
CA GLU A 199 13.29 8.01 -5.89
C GLU A 199 12.32 9.03 -6.50
N ILE A 200 12.56 10.31 -6.26
CA ILE A 200 11.75 11.42 -6.80
C ILE A 200 12.71 12.51 -7.25
N GLU A 201 12.87 12.67 -8.56
CA GLU A 201 13.77 13.67 -9.16
C GLU A 201 15.18 13.58 -8.55
N ASP A 202 15.63 14.61 -7.82
CA ASP A 202 16.94 14.68 -7.17
C ASP A 202 16.92 14.29 -5.67
N MET A 203 15.86 13.60 -5.23
CA MET A 203 15.66 13.21 -3.84
C MET A 203 15.33 11.73 -3.68
N TYR A 204 15.65 11.22 -2.50
CA TYR A 204 15.14 9.97 -1.95
C TYR A 204 14.10 10.28 -0.87
N LEU A 205 12.90 9.74 -1.06
CA LEU A 205 11.87 9.67 -0.05
C LEU A 205 11.96 8.31 0.65
N ILE A 206 12.30 8.32 1.92
CA ILE A 206 12.46 7.10 2.72
C ILE A 206 11.32 7.07 3.73
N ASN A 207 10.49 6.04 3.65
CA ASN A 207 9.41 5.79 4.60
C ASN A 207 9.78 4.58 5.43
N VAL A 208 9.85 4.77 6.74
CA VAL A 208 10.20 3.75 7.72
C VAL A 208 9.00 3.49 8.61
N ILE A 209 8.78 2.22 8.94
CA ILE A 209 7.95 1.82 10.07
C ILE A 209 8.73 0.95 11.05
N VAL A 210 8.49 1.18 12.34
CA VAL A 210 8.93 0.33 13.44
C VAL A 210 7.70 -0.12 14.23
N PHE A 211 7.60 -1.43 14.52
CA PHE A 211 6.54 -2.00 15.36
C PHE A 211 6.93 -1.87 16.84
N LEU A 212 6.19 -1.07 17.60
CA LEU A 212 6.46 -0.81 19.02
C LEU A 212 5.76 -1.78 19.95
N THR A 213 4.53 -2.17 19.63
CA THR A 213 3.71 -3.09 20.43
C THR A 213 3.28 -4.27 19.56
N PRO A 214 2.89 -5.41 20.16
CA PRO A 214 2.29 -6.50 19.42
C PRO A 214 1.13 -5.96 18.57
N LEU A 215 1.11 -6.35 17.29
CA LEU A 215 0.01 -5.98 16.41
C LEU A 215 -1.12 -6.99 16.64
N ASP A 216 -2.29 -6.53 17.08
CA ASP A 216 -3.46 -7.41 17.10
C ASP A 216 -3.89 -7.69 15.65
N ILE A 217 -3.66 -8.93 15.22
CA ILE A 217 -4.04 -9.41 13.88
C ILE A 217 -5.56 -9.26 13.67
N ASN A 218 -6.38 -9.29 14.73
CA ASN A 218 -7.81 -9.04 14.59
C ASN A 218 -8.11 -7.60 14.13
N ASP A 219 -7.36 -6.60 14.61
CA ASP A 219 -7.54 -5.21 14.18
C ASP A 219 -7.12 -5.01 12.73
N PHE A 220 -6.04 -5.69 12.30
CA PHE A 220 -5.65 -5.78 10.90
C PHE A 220 -6.79 -6.38 10.04
N LEU A 221 -7.35 -7.52 10.45
CA LEU A 221 -8.40 -8.24 9.71
C LEU A 221 -9.80 -7.63 9.82
N ARG A 222 -10.00 -6.59 10.64
CA ARG A 222 -11.25 -5.81 10.64
C ARG A 222 -11.35 -4.95 9.38
N VAL A 223 -10.22 -4.57 8.81
CA VAL A 223 -10.14 -3.72 7.62
C VAL A 223 -9.96 -4.58 6.35
N VAL A 224 -9.31 -5.75 6.48
CA VAL A 224 -9.10 -6.73 5.40
C VAL A 224 -9.94 -7.98 5.63
N TRP A 225 -10.79 -8.34 4.67
CA TRP A 225 -11.36 -9.70 4.69
C TRP A 225 -10.33 -10.71 4.14
N VAL A 226 -9.89 -11.63 4.99
CA VAL A 226 -8.97 -12.73 4.63
C VAL A 226 -9.61 -14.08 5.01
N PRO A 227 -9.63 -15.08 4.12
CA PRO A 227 -10.07 -16.43 4.47
C PRO A 227 -9.25 -17.02 5.63
N HIS A 228 -9.90 -17.79 6.51
CA HIS A 228 -9.28 -18.33 7.73
C HIS A 228 -8.02 -19.17 7.44
N GLU A 229 -7.95 -19.81 6.27
CA GLU A 229 -6.85 -20.68 5.83
C GLU A 229 -5.59 -19.90 5.40
N ILE A 230 -5.72 -18.61 5.08
CA ILE A 230 -4.63 -17.73 4.63
C ILE A 230 -4.28 -16.70 5.71
N ARG A 231 -5.12 -16.55 6.73
CA ARG A 231 -4.93 -15.63 7.87
C ARG A 231 -3.51 -15.71 8.45
N ASP A 232 -3.03 -16.91 8.72
CA ASP A 232 -1.72 -17.17 9.35
C ASP A 232 -0.56 -17.15 8.34
N LYS A 233 -0.86 -17.06 7.03
CA LYS A 233 0.13 -17.06 5.93
C LYS A 233 0.26 -15.71 5.23
N MET A 234 -0.71 -14.81 5.40
CA MET A 234 -0.76 -13.50 4.74
C MET A 234 0.19 -12.49 5.37
N LEU A 235 0.30 -12.53 6.69
CA LEU A 235 1.20 -11.69 7.44
C LEU A 235 2.54 -12.38 7.53
N GLU A 236 3.56 -11.74 6.99
CA GLU A 236 4.92 -12.12 7.33
C GLU A 236 5.07 -12.05 8.86
N PRO A 237 5.70 -13.04 9.52
CA PRO A 237 5.88 -13.00 10.97
C PRO A 237 6.43 -11.65 11.42
N LEU A 238 5.70 -11.02 12.33
CA LEU A 238 6.01 -9.73 12.91
C LEU A 238 6.33 -9.91 14.39
N THR A 239 7.24 -9.09 14.88
CA THR A 239 7.48 -8.89 16.30
C THR A 239 7.47 -7.38 16.57
N SER A 240 7.59 -7.00 17.83
CA SER A 240 7.59 -5.61 18.25
C SER A 240 8.69 -5.32 19.25
N VAL A 241 9.04 -4.03 19.39
CA VAL A 241 9.98 -3.60 20.41
C VAL A 241 9.53 -4.04 21.81
N GLN A 242 8.23 -3.98 22.12
CA GLN A 242 7.72 -4.44 23.41
C GLN A 242 7.91 -5.95 23.63
N GLU A 243 7.77 -6.78 22.61
CA GLU A 243 7.96 -8.23 22.72
C GLU A 243 9.44 -8.61 22.88
N GLU A 244 10.32 -7.89 22.19
CA GLU A 244 11.77 -8.18 22.21
C GLU A 244 12.48 -7.51 23.40
N ALA A 245 12.12 -6.28 23.75
CA ALA A 245 12.74 -5.50 24.84
C ALA A 245 11.99 -5.65 26.19
N GLY A 246 10.82 -6.29 26.20
CA GLY A 246 10.00 -6.52 27.39
C GLY A 246 9.12 -5.34 27.83
N GLU A 247 9.32 -4.15 27.26
CA GLU A 247 8.53 -2.95 27.53
C GLU A 247 8.32 -2.10 26.28
N ARG A 248 7.19 -1.39 26.22
CA ARG A 248 6.97 -0.38 25.18
C ARG A 248 7.77 0.88 25.53
N PRO A 249 8.67 1.36 24.66
CA PRO A 249 9.39 2.62 24.90
C PRO A 249 8.43 3.82 24.89
N SER A 250 8.71 4.81 25.73
CA SER A 250 7.97 6.08 25.73
C SER A 250 8.23 6.87 24.44
N TRP A 251 7.31 7.76 24.07
CA TRP A 251 7.47 8.64 22.92
C TRP A 251 8.73 9.53 23.03
N ASP A 252 9.05 10.02 24.22
CA ASP A 252 10.28 10.80 24.46
C ASP A 252 11.53 9.97 24.20
N ARG A 253 11.55 8.71 24.67
CA ARG A 253 12.66 7.78 24.42
C ARG A 253 12.78 7.46 22.93
N ILE A 254 11.66 7.21 22.25
CA ILE A 254 11.64 6.97 20.80
C ILE A 254 12.21 8.18 20.06
N LYS A 255 11.71 9.38 20.37
CA LYS A 255 12.12 10.62 19.74
C LYS A 255 13.61 10.87 19.94
N GLU A 256 14.10 10.84 21.18
CA GLU A 256 15.51 10.96 21.49
C GLU A 256 16.35 9.88 20.78
N CYS A 257 15.85 8.65 20.73
CA CYS A 257 16.56 7.58 20.07
C CYS A 257 16.71 7.86 18.57
N VAL A 258 15.60 8.10 17.88
CA VAL A 258 15.58 8.35 16.44
C VAL A 258 16.39 9.58 16.10
N THR A 259 16.13 10.73 16.73
CA THR A 259 16.79 11.99 16.35
C THR A 259 18.29 11.89 16.52
N ARG A 260 18.79 11.43 17.68
CA ARG A 260 20.23 11.29 17.92
C ARG A 260 20.94 10.42 16.88
N ARG A 261 20.30 9.34 16.41
CA ARG A 261 20.92 8.45 15.41
C ARG A 261 20.84 9.05 14.01
N VAL A 262 19.73 9.68 13.66
CA VAL A 262 19.58 10.38 12.36
C VAL A 262 20.58 11.54 12.27
N GLU A 263 20.70 12.37 13.32
CA GLU A 263 21.68 13.45 13.39
C GLU A 263 23.11 12.94 13.25
N LYS A 264 23.46 11.86 13.96
CA LYS A 264 24.78 11.23 13.85
C LYS A 264 25.04 10.66 12.46
N GLU A 265 24.06 10.00 11.87
CA GLU A 265 24.18 9.31 10.58
C GLU A 265 24.30 10.30 9.41
N PHE A 266 23.55 11.40 9.45
CA PHE A 266 23.50 12.38 8.36
C PHE A 266 24.29 13.66 8.63
N GLY A 267 24.82 13.85 9.84
CA GLY A 267 25.54 15.06 10.23
C GLY A 267 24.64 16.30 10.21
N VAL A 268 23.37 16.13 10.57
CA VAL A 268 22.36 17.20 10.58
C VAL A 268 21.95 17.54 12.01
N GLU A 269 21.36 18.71 12.20
CA GLU A 269 20.68 19.10 13.45
C GLU A 269 19.17 19.03 13.22
N ILE A 270 18.47 18.29 14.07
CA ILE A 270 17.01 18.16 14.00
C ILE A 270 16.39 19.14 14.98
N THR A 271 15.53 20.02 14.48
CA THR A 271 14.78 20.98 15.29
C THR A 271 13.32 20.57 15.38
N ASP A 272 12.70 20.83 16.53
CA ASP A 272 11.27 20.60 16.71
C ASP A 272 10.47 21.61 15.87
N GLY A 273 9.60 21.08 15.02
CA GLY A 273 8.66 21.85 14.21
C GLY A 273 7.23 21.39 14.43
N ASN A 274 6.27 22.24 14.04
CA ASN A 274 4.89 21.79 13.88
C ASN A 274 4.76 21.02 12.57
N LEU A 275 3.90 19.99 12.57
CA LEU A 275 3.50 19.35 11.31
C LEU A 275 2.95 20.42 10.37
N VAL A 276 3.34 20.37 9.10
CA VAL A 276 2.67 21.19 8.08
C VAL A 276 1.24 20.69 7.91
N ARG A 277 0.38 21.52 7.30
CA ARG A 277 -1.04 21.18 7.07
C ARG A 277 -1.23 19.78 6.46
N ASP A 278 -0.39 19.42 5.49
CA ASP A 278 -0.51 18.15 4.76
C ASP A 278 -0.03 16.95 5.61
N GLU A 279 1.04 17.13 6.39
CA GLU A 279 1.52 16.12 7.35
C GLU A 279 0.51 15.89 8.48
N LEU A 280 -0.10 16.96 8.98
CA LEU A 280 -1.14 16.90 9.99
C LEU A 280 -2.38 16.15 9.46
N PHE A 281 -2.79 16.45 8.22
CA PHE A 281 -3.90 15.76 7.57
C PHE A 281 -3.61 14.26 7.38
N GLY A 282 -2.39 13.91 6.95
CA GLY A 282 -1.94 12.52 6.84
C GLY A 282 -1.98 11.77 8.18
N TYR A 283 -1.50 12.43 9.25
CA TYR A 283 -1.54 11.89 10.62
C TYR A 283 -2.97 11.68 11.12
N GLU A 284 -3.85 12.68 10.98
CA GLU A 284 -5.25 12.60 11.42
C GLU A 284 -6.04 11.53 10.65
N LYS A 285 -5.76 11.36 9.36
CA LYS A 285 -6.33 10.29 8.54
C LYS A 285 -5.94 8.90 9.04
N LEU A 286 -4.64 8.65 9.26
CA LEU A 286 -4.18 7.37 9.80
C LEU A 286 -4.78 7.09 11.18
N ARG A 287 -4.86 8.12 12.02
CA ARG A 287 -5.47 8.03 13.34
C ARG A 287 -6.97 7.70 13.29
N SER A 288 -7.74 8.34 12.40
CA SER A 288 -9.18 8.04 12.25
C SER A 288 -9.46 6.64 11.68
N LEU A 289 -8.57 6.11 10.84
CA LEU A 289 -8.65 4.74 10.35
C LEU A 289 -8.37 3.71 11.46
N ALA A 290 -7.44 4.01 12.35
CA ALA A 290 -7.09 3.15 13.48
C ALA A 290 -8.11 3.20 14.62
N TYR A 291 -8.73 4.36 14.84
CA TYR A 291 -9.74 4.59 15.87
C TYR A 291 -11.08 4.93 15.22
N LYS A 292 -11.80 3.92 14.72
CA LYS A 292 -13.26 4.06 14.57
C LYS A 292 -13.88 3.93 15.96
N ASP A 293 -14.62 4.95 16.37
CA ASP A 293 -15.31 5.04 17.66
C ASP A 293 -16.02 3.73 18.03
N ARG A 294 -15.91 3.39 19.32
CA ARG A 294 -16.53 2.25 20.01
C ARG A 294 -18.06 2.24 19.89
#